data_AF-A0A950V8N0-F1
#
_entry.id   AF-A0A950V8N0-F1
#
_cell.length_a   1.000
_cell.length_b   1.000
_cell.length_c   1.000
_cell.angle_alpha   90.00
_cell.angle_beta   90.00
_cell.angle_gamma   90.00
#
_symmetry.space_group_name_H-M   'P 1'
#
loop_
_entity.id
_entity.type
_entity.pdbx_description
1 polymer ?
#
loop_
_entity_poly.entity_id
_entity_poly.type
_entity_poly.pdbx_seq_one_letter_code
_entity_poly.pdbx_strand_id
1 'polypeptide(L)'
;MRSLLTVIACSCCYSAVPAFPGAEGFGSATPGGRGGKVIFVSNLNDAGPGSFREAVSAKGPRIVVFRISGLITLKTSINITEPYLTVAGQTAPGDGICIRGNEVSIRTHDVIVRYVRFRPGDISQGEPDAADIMADSHDVILDHCSATWSIDEDLSPSGGIRDVTVQWSLIAEGLNYSIHHKGPHGYGSLVRAIGGVSLHHNLWAHNTARNPRLGDNYGKPPYPLFDVRNNVMYDYGKICSGWTGD
;
A
#
# COMPACT_ATOMS: atom_id res chain seq x y z
N MET A 1 -9.88 42.61 -47.54
CA MET A 1 -9.72 41.21 -47.09
C MET A 1 -8.76 41.21 -45.91
N ARG A 2 -9.27 41.04 -44.68
CA ARG A 2 -8.44 40.92 -43.48
C ARG A 2 -8.12 39.44 -43.29
N SER A 3 -6.85 39.08 -43.49
CA SER A 3 -6.36 37.73 -43.25
C SER A 3 -6.33 37.48 -41.74
N LEU A 4 -7.19 36.59 -41.24
CA LEU A 4 -7.09 36.07 -39.89
C LEU A 4 -5.94 35.06 -39.87
N LEU A 5 -4.88 35.38 -39.12
CA LEU A 5 -3.81 34.44 -38.79
C LEU A 5 -4.28 33.61 -37.59
N THR A 6 -4.69 32.37 -37.82
CA THR A 6 -5.01 31.43 -36.73
C THR A 6 -3.73 30.88 -36.15
N VAL A 7 -3.38 31.30 -34.93
CA VAL A 7 -2.28 30.72 -34.16
C VAL A 7 -2.80 29.43 -33.52
N ILE A 8 -2.33 28.28 -34.01
CA ILE A 8 -2.57 26.98 -33.37
C ILE A 8 -1.61 26.88 -32.19
N ALA A 9 -2.11 27.15 -30.99
CA ALA A 9 -1.39 26.83 -29.76
C ALA A 9 -1.36 25.30 -29.61
N CYS A 10 -0.20 24.70 -29.85
CA CYS A 10 0.05 23.31 -29.49
C CYS A 10 0.16 23.25 -27.97
N SER A 11 -0.93 22.89 -27.28
CA SER A 11 -0.86 22.49 -25.87
C SER A 11 -0.05 21.20 -25.81
N CYS A 12 1.21 21.30 -25.43
CA CYS A 12 1.97 20.15 -24.96
C CYS A 12 1.25 19.60 -23.73
N CYS A 13 0.48 18.51 -23.89
CA CYS A 13 0.01 17.73 -22.75
C CYS A 13 1.23 17.18 -22.03
N TYR A 14 1.65 17.82 -20.94
CA TYR A 14 2.68 17.32 -20.07
C TYR A 14 2.12 16.05 -19.39
N SER A 15 2.46 14.88 -19.92
CA SER A 15 2.14 13.62 -19.24
C SER A 15 2.88 13.62 -17.91
N ALA A 16 2.16 13.41 -16.81
CA ALA A 16 2.76 13.37 -15.49
C ALA A 16 3.85 12.28 -15.45
N VAL A 17 5.01 12.61 -14.87
CA VAL A 17 6.15 11.68 -14.82
C VAL A 17 5.76 10.50 -13.91
N PRO A 18 5.63 9.26 -14.43
CA PRO A 18 5.15 8.12 -13.66
C PRO A 18 6.10 7.82 -12.51
N ALA A 19 5.58 7.48 -11.33
CA ALA A 19 6.28 7.21 -10.07
C ALA A 19 7.56 6.37 -10.27
N PHE A 20 7.47 5.35 -11.11
CA PHE A 20 8.56 4.53 -11.63
C PHE A 20 8.14 3.92 -12.98
N PRO A 21 9.08 3.41 -13.81
CA PRO A 21 8.71 2.67 -15.02
C PRO A 21 7.78 1.49 -14.70
N GLY A 22 6.61 1.44 -15.33
CA GLY A 22 5.58 0.41 -15.09
C GLY A 22 4.58 0.74 -13.97
N ALA A 23 4.61 1.94 -13.39
CA ALA A 23 3.53 2.41 -12.52
C ALA A 23 2.28 2.72 -13.35
N GLU A 24 1.13 2.14 -12.98
CA GLU A 24 -0.16 2.35 -13.63
C GLU A 24 -1.26 2.65 -12.60
N GLY A 25 -2.44 3.07 -13.08
CA GLY A 25 -3.57 3.39 -12.22
C GLY A 25 -3.52 4.77 -11.57
N PHE A 26 -4.45 5.03 -10.65
CA PHE A 26 -4.67 6.36 -10.09
C PHE A 26 -3.49 6.90 -9.25
N GLY A 27 -2.75 6.05 -8.54
CA GLY A 27 -1.58 6.46 -7.76
C GLY A 27 -0.28 6.56 -8.58
N SER A 28 -0.34 6.32 -9.90
CA SER A 28 0.86 6.12 -10.72
C SER A 28 1.70 7.37 -10.94
N ALA A 29 1.14 8.56 -10.74
CA ALA A 29 1.84 9.82 -11.00
C ALA A 29 2.57 10.37 -9.76
N THR A 30 2.49 9.70 -8.61
CA THR A 30 3.08 10.23 -7.37
C THR A 30 4.60 10.46 -7.52
N PRO A 31 5.12 11.64 -7.11
CA PRO A 31 6.55 11.90 -7.03
C PRO A 31 7.27 11.04 -5.98
N GLY A 32 6.56 10.51 -4.98
CA GLY A 32 7.20 9.88 -3.82
C GLY A 32 8.28 10.78 -3.22
N GLY A 33 9.47 10.21 -2.97
CA GLY A 33 10.62 10.91 -2.40
C GLY A 33 11.55 11.62 -3.39
N ARG A 34 11.15 11.84 -4.66
CA ARG A 34 12.00 12.46 -5.68
C ARG A 34 12.61 13.78 -5.22
N GLY A 35 13.88 13.99 -5.55
CA GLY A 35 14.65 15.17 -5.13
C GLY A 35 14.96 15.22 -3.64
N GLY A 36 14.51 14.23 -2.88
CA GLY A 36 14.72 14.10 -1.45
C GLY A 36 16.06 13.51 -1.06
N LYS A 37 16.27 13.40 0.25
CA LYS A 37 17.45 12.75 0.84
C LYS A 37 17.36 11.23 0.68
N VAL A 38 18.50 10.58 0.50
CA VAL A 38 18.61 9.12 0.61
C VAL A 38 18.88 8.75 2.06
N ILE A 39 18.02 7.93 2.66
CA ILE A 39 18.19 7.40 4.03
C ILE A 39 18.45 5.90 3.94
N PHE A 40 19.54 5.47 4.59
CA PHE A 40 19.92 4.06 4.66
C PHE A 40 19.34 3.39 5.90
N VAL A 41 18.55 2.33 5.71
CA VAL A 41 18.28 1.35 6.76
C VAL A 41 19.48 0.42 6.86
N SER A 42 20.12 0.40 8.03
CA SER A 42 21.39 -0.27 8.29
C SER A 42 21.34 -1.29 9.42
N ASN A 43 20.21 -1.41 10.11
CA ASN A 43 19.97 -2.44 11.12
C ASN A 43 18.51 -2.90 11.11
N LEU A 44 18.25 -4.00 11.81
CA LEU A 44 16.93 -4.64 11.91
C LEU A 44 16.19 -4.29 13.22
N ASN A 45 16.68 -3.29 13.96
CA ASN A 45 16.06 -2.89 15.21
C ASN A 45 14.70 -2.23 14.94
N ASP A 46 13.77 -2.37 15.88
CA ASP A 46 12.44 -1.74 15.84
C ASP A 46 12.50 -0.21 15.71
N ALA A 47 13.47 0.43 16.37
CA ALA A 47 13.60 1.88 16.45
C ALA A 47 15.05 2.33 16.66
N GLY A 48 15.27 3.64 16.54
CA GLY A 48 16.56 4.30 16.75
C GLY A 48 17.36 4.50 15.45
N PRO A 49 18.56 5.08 15.57
CA PRO A 49 19.40 5.42 14.42
C PRO A 49 19.60 4.25 13.44
N GLY A 50 19.33 4.49 12.17
CA GLY A 50 19.49 3.50 11.08
C GLY A 50 18.39 2.44 10.99
N SER A 51 17.34 2.52 11.81
CA SER A 51 16.17 1.64 11.74
C SER A 51 15.22 2.05 10.61
N PHE A 52 14.39 1.11 10.16
CA PHE A 52 13.31 1.41 9.20
C PHE A 52 12.33 2.45 9.76
N ARG A 53 11.96 2.35 11.05
CA ARG A 53 11.06 3.29 11.72
C ARG A 53 11.58 4.72 11.66
N GLU A 54 12.86 4.94 12.01
CA GLU A 54 13.45 6.27 11.90
C GLU A 54 13.43 6.78 10.46
N ALA A 55 13.76 5.92 9.49
CA ALA A 55 13.82 6.31 8.09
C ALA A 55 12.47 6.77 7.53
N VAL A 56 11.38 6.03 7.84
CA VAL A 56 10.04 6.38 7.37
C VAL A 56 9.38 7.49 8.18
N SER A 57 9.82 7.75 9.42
CA SER A 57 9.36 8.90 10.22
C SER A 57 10.17 10.18 10.00
N ALA A 58 11.24 10.14 9.20
CA ALA A 58 12.06 11.31 8.97
C ALA A 58 11.32 12.38 8.15
N LYS A 59 11.46 13.65 8.57
CA LYS A 59 10.82 14.77 7.87
C LYS A 59 11.41 15.04 6.48
N GLY A 60 10.56 15.58 5.62
CA GLY A 60 10.88 16.04 4.27
C GLY A 60 10.95 14.91 3.22
N PRO A 61 11.04 15.28 1.93
CA PRO A 61 11.14 14.31 0.84
C PRO A 61 12.32 13.36 1.04
N ARG A 62 12.07 12.05 0.91
CA ARG A 62 13.08 11.03 1.22
C ARG A 62 12.89 9.72 0.46
N ILE A 63 14.02 9.12 0.13
CA ILE A 63 14.11 7.78 -0.46
C ILE A 63 14.79 6.88 0.56
N VAL A 64 14.04 5.94 1.10
CA VAL A 64 14.51 4.91 2.02
C VAL A 64 15.04 3.74 1.21
N VAL A 65 16.31 3.41 1.44
CA VAL A 65 17.02 2.30 0.81
C VAL A 65 17.60 1.39 1.90
N PHE A 66 17.64 0.09 1.63
CA PHE A 66 18.10 -0.92 2.56
C PHE A 66 19.53 -1.36 2.20
N ARG A 67 20.44 -1.34 3.20
CA ARG A 67 21.78 -1.94 3.11
C ARG A 67 21.86 -3.34 3.74
N ILE A 68 20.75 -3.78 4.31
CA ILE A 68 20.60 -5.03 5.04
C ILE A 68 19.31 -5.72 4.61
N SER A 69 19.21 -7.01 4.83
CA SER A 69 18.01 -7.80 4.65
C SER A 69 17.71 -8.62 5.89
N GLY A 70 16.48 -9.15 5.97
CA GLY A 70 16.02 -9.92 7.11
C GLY A 70 14.73 -9.39 7.71
N LEU A 71 14.51 -9.75 8.98
CA LEU A 71 13.26 -9.53 9.68
C LEU A 71 13.37 -8.31 10.60
N ILE A 72 12.51 -7.32 10.38
CA ILE A 72 12.31 -6.20 11.30
C ILE A 72 11.08 -6.53 12.15
N THR A 73 11.30 -6.83 13.44
CA THR A 73 10.20 -7.13 14.36
C THR A 73 9.78 -5.86 15.08
N LEU A 74 8.60 -5.36 14.74
CA LEU A 74 8.05 -4.14 15.32
C LEU A 74 7.53 -4.39 16.74
N LYS A 75 7.83 -3.49 17.66
CA LYS A 75 7.24 -3.48 19.00
C LYS A 75 5.90 -2.77 19.07
N THR A 76 5.68 -1.82 18.17
CA THR A 76 4.43 -1.06 17.99
C THR A 76 4.19 -0.81 16.50
N SER A 77 2.96 -0.50 16.10
CA SER A 77 2.69 -0.14 14.70
C SER A 77 3.52 1.06 14.23
N ILE A 78 3.77 1.14 12.93
CA ILE A 78 4.36 2.31 12.29
C ILE A 78 3.25 3.05 11.56
N ASN A 79 2.95 4.28 11.99
CA ASN A 79 2.13 5.22 11.24
C ASN A 79 3.04 6.14 10.43
N ILE A 80 3.02 6.01 9.11
CA ILE A 80 3.74 6.88 8.19
C ILE A 80 2.90 8.13 7.96
N THR A 81 3.26 9.21 8.64
CA THR A 81 2.55 10.50 8.58
C THR A 81 3.30 11.57 7.78
N GLU A 82 4.61 11.38 7.55
CA GLU A 82 5.44 12.33 6.79
C GLU A 82 5.34 12.02 5.27
N PRO A 83 4.88 12.97 4.44
CA PRO A 83 4.65 12.75 3.00
C PRO A 83 5.95 12.69 2.19
N TYR A 84 5.84 12.50 0.88
CA TYR A 84 6.96 12.48 -0.07
C TYR A 84 7.99 11.40 0.28
N LEU A 85 7.53 10.15 0.31
CA LEU A 85 8.31 8.99 0.70
C LEU A 85 8.43 8.00 -0.47
N THR A 86 9.65 7.49 -0.70
CA THR A 86 9.85 6.26 -1.46
C THR A 86 10.54 5.23 -0.59
N VAL A 87 9.90 4.08 -0.37
CA VAL A 87 10.52 2.89 0.22
C VAL A 87 10.91 1.93 -0.90
N ALA A 88 12.21 1.84 -1.16
CA ALA A 88 12.78 1.03 -2.23
C ALA A 88 13.26 -0.33 -1.69
N GLY A 89 12.33 -1.24 -1.39
CA GLY A 89 12.64 -2.57 -0.84
C GLY A 89 13.55 -3.42 -1.72
N GLN A 90 13.54 -3.21 -3.04
CA GLN A 90 14.40 -3.92 -4.00
C GLN A 90 15.89 -3.64 -3.83
N THR A 91 16.28 -2.63 -3.04
CA THR A 91 17.70 -2.40 -2.75
C THR A 91 18.24 -3.30 -1.64
N ALA A 92 17.37 -3.98 -0.88
CA ALA A 92 17.80 -4.91 0.15
C ALA A 92 18.55 -6.09 -0.49
N PRO A 93 19.70 -6.52 0.07
CA PRO A 93 20.44 -7.67 -0.45
C PRO A 93 19.72 -9.00 -0.21
N GLY A 94 20.08 -10.06 -0.95
CA GLY A 94 19.58 -11.41 -0.71
C GLY A 94 18.05 -11.50 -0.74
N ASP A 95 17.46 -12.10 0.30
CA ASP A 95 16.01 -12.38 0.36
C ASP A 95 15.13 -11.15 0.61
N GLY A 96 15.71 -9.96 0.74
CA GLY A 96 14.98 -8.71 0.97
C GLY A 96 14.49 -8.51 2.41
N ILE A 97 13.61 -7.53 2.60
CA ILE A 97 13.11 -7.11 3.92
C ILE A 97 11.72 -7.69 4.19
N CYS A 98 11.51 -8.14 5.42
CA CYS A 98 10.20 -8.49 5.93
C CYS A 98 9.97 -7.77 7.26
N ILE A 99 8.80 -7.15 7.38
CA ILE A 99 8.35 -6.46 8.59
C ILE A 99 7.32 -7.36 9.26
N ARG A 100 7.44 -7.56 10.58
CA ARG A 100 6.54 -8.43 11.36
C ARG A 100 6.19 -7.85 12.72
N GLY A 101 5.26 -8.47 13.43
CA GLY A 101 4.78 -8.10 14.74
C GLY A 101 3.59 -7.16 14.72
N ASN A 102 3.74 -6.00 14.10
CA ASN A 102 2.69 -4.97 14.08
C ASN A 102 2.49 -4.40 12.67
N GLU A 103 1.42 -3.65 12.50
CA GLU A 103 0.98 -2.99 11.26
C GLU A 103 1.97 -1.91 10.79
N VAL A 104 2.05 -1.74 9.47
CA VAL A 104 2.57 -0.52 8.84
C VAL A 104 1.44 0.21 8.11
N SER A 105 1.09 1.39 8.59
CA SER A 105 -0.03 2.20 8.12
C SER A 105 0.45 3.44 7.40
N ILE A 106 0.07 3.64 6.14
CA ILE A 106 0.27 4.89 5.42
C ILE A 106 -0.91 5.81 5.71
N ARG A 107 -0.63 6.98 6.30
CA ARG A 107 -1.62 7.96 6.76
C ARG A 107 -1.26 9.36 6.29
N THR A 108 -0.80 9.46 5.04
CA THR A 108 -0.26 10.68 4.42
C THR A 108 -0.30 10.58 2.91
N HIS A 109 0.30 11.52 2.20
CA HIS A 109 0.28 11.58 0.74
C HIS A 109 1.66 11.49 0.10
N ASP A 110 1.68 11.26 -1.21
CA ASP A 110 2.88 11.12 -2.03
C ASP A 110 3.82 10.00 -1.55
N VAL A 111 3.34 8.76 -1.56
CA VAL A 111 4.07 7.61 -1.02
C VAL A 111 4.21 6.48 -2.06
N ILE A 112 5.44 6.02 -2.25
CA ILE A 112 5.78 4.84 -3.04
C ILE A 112 6.34 3.78 -2.08
N VAL A 113 5.79 2.56 -2.09
CA VAL A 113 6.37 1.41 -1.39
C VAL A 113 6.52 0.27 -2.38
N ARG A 114 7.74 -0.28 -2.50
CA ARG A 114 8.00 -1.38 -3.42
C ARG A 114 8.80 -2.51 -2.80
N TYR A 115 8.50 -3.75 -3.18
CA TYR A 115 9.29 -4.95 -2.82
C TYR A 115 9.50 -5.14 -1.30
N VAL A 116 8.47 -4.86 -0.51
CA VAL A 116 8.47 -5.08 0.95
C VAL A 116 7.47 -6.19 1.31
N ARG A 117 7.85 -7.02 2.29
CA ARG A 117 6.97 -8.05 2.84
C ARG A 117 6.44 -7.62 4.21
N PHE A 118 5.14 -7.73 4.42
CA PHE A 118 4.45 -7.43 5.67
C PHE A 118 3.81 -8.71 6.20
N ARG A 119 4.22 -9.13 7.39
CA ARG A 119 3.85 -10.43 7.98
C ARG A 119 3.71 -10.33 9.49
N PRO A 120 2.71 -9.61 10.00
CA PRO A 120 2.64 -9.28 11.42
C PRO A 120 2.58 -10.54 12.29
N GLY A 121 1.80 -11.56 11.89
CA GLY A 121 1.52 -12.73 12.71
C GLY A 121 0.75 -12.37 13.98
N ASP A 122 0.69 -13.30 14.92
CA ASP A 122 0.01 -13.16 16.21
C ASP A 122 0.94 -12.70 17.35
N ILE A 123 2.22 -12.45 17.06
CA ILE A 123 3.25 -12.25 18.09
C ILE A 123 3.08 -10.95 18.89
N SER A 124 2.35 -9.95 18.37
CA SER A 124 2.04 -8.72 19.11
C SER A 124 0.87 -8.89 20.08
N GLN A 125 0.14 -9.99 19.99
CA GLN A 125 -1.09 -10.25 20.77
C GLN A 125 -2.17 -9.17 20.56
N GLY A 126 -2.08 -8.44 19.44
CA GLY A 126 -3.14 -7.55 18.95
C GLY A 126 -3.82 -8.14 17.72
N GLU A 127 -4.57 -7.30 17.02
CA GLU A 127 -5.26 -7.66 15.78
C GLU A 127 -4.72 -6.82 14.62
N PRO A 128 -3.42 -6.93 14.28
CA PRO A 128 -2.82 -6.09 13.26
C PRO A 128 -3.27 -6.51 11.87
N ASP A 129 -3.55 -5.50 11.06
CA ASP A 129 -3.42 -5.59 9.61
C ASP A 129 -1.93 -5.71 9.24
N ALA A 130 -1.61 -6.27 8.07
CA ALA A 130 -0.22 -6.33 7.64
C ALA A 130 0.26 -4.96 7.11
N ALA A 131 -0.49 -4.35 6.18
CA ALA A 131 -0.17 -3.05 5.61
C ALA A 131 -1.41 -2.28 5.12
N ASP A 132 -1.55 -1.03 5.56
CA ASP A 132 -2.73 -0.23 5.22
C ASP A 132 -2.42 1.11 4.56
N ILE A 133 -3.42 1.60 3.86
CA ILE A 133 -3.49 2.98 3.36
C ILE A 133 -4.79 3.56 3.90
N MET A 134 -4.69 4.44 4.90
CA MET A 134 -5.85 4.91 5.68
C MET A 134 -5.96 6.43 5.77
N ALA A 135 -6.91 6.89 6.60
CA ALA A 135 -7.20 8.30 6.83
C ALA A 135 -7.50 9.01 5.50
N ASP A 136 -6.98 10.22 5.31
CA ASP A 136 -7.16 11.02 4.09
C ASP A 136 -5.96 10.89 3.11
N SER A 137 -5.30 9.72 3.11
CA SER A 137 -4.13 9.44 2.26
C SER A 137 -4.44 9.56 0.77
N HIS A 138 -3.48 10.05 0.00
CA HIS A 138 -3.64 10.20 -1.45
C HIS A 138 -2.31 10.19 -2.20
N ASP A 139 -2.35 9.92 -3.51
CA ASP A 139 -1.15 9.78 -4.33
C ASP A 139 -0.21 8.70 -3.77
N VAL A 140 -0.75 7.50 -3.57
CA VAL A 140 -0.04 6.36 -2.95
C VAL A 140 0.02 5.18 -3.92
N ILE A 141 1.20 4.56 -4.04
CA ILE A 141 1.37 3.33 -4.81
C ILE A 141 2.15 2.27 -4.02
N LEU A 142 1.54 1.09 -3.90
CA LEU A 142 2.18 -0.14 -3.44
C LEU A 142 2.40 -1.05 -4.65
N ASP A 143 3.64 -1.49 -4.86
CA ASP A 143 4.02 -2.31 -6.01
C ASP A 143 4.97 -3.45 -5.62
N HIS A 144 4.70 -4.67 -6.08
CA HIS A 144 5.52 -5.85 -5.73
C HIS A 144 5.64 -6.10 -4.22
N CYS A 145 4.63 -5.74 -3.43
CA CYS A 145 4.59 -6.03 -2.00
C CYS A 145 3.95 -7.39 -1.74
N SER A 146 4.27 -8.02 -0.61
CA SER A 146 3.51 -9.18 -0.13
C SER A 146 3.00 -8.93 1.27
N ALA A 147 1.69 -9.00 1.46
CA ALA A 147 1.03 -8.94 2.75
C ALA A 147 0.43 -10.32 3.04
N THR A 148 0.89 -10.95 4.12
CA THR A 148 0.40 -12.28 4.51
C THR A 148 0.36 -12.43 6.02
N TRP A 149 -0.39 -13.42 6.51
CA TRP A 149 -0.41 -13.79 7.93
C TRP A 149 -0.80 -12.63 8.87
N SER A 150 -1.75 -11.80 8.46
CA SER A 150 -2.43 -10.81 9.32
C SER A 150 -3.44 -11.46 10.26
N ILE A 151 -3.92 -10.68 11.24
CA ILE A 151 -4.99 -11.10 12.17
C ILE A 151 -6.35 -10.52 11.79
N ASP A 152 -6.41 -9.31 11.24
CA ASP A 152 -7.64 -8.71 10.70
C ASP A 152 -7.59 -8.70 9.15
N GLU A 153 -6.90 -7.74 8.51
CA GLU A 153 -6.69 -7.73 7.05
C GLU A 153 -5.23 -7.77 6.59
N ASP A 154 -4.94 -8.48 5.50
CA ASP A 154 -3.59 -8.49 4.93
C ASP A 154 -3.20 -7.11 4.37
N LEU A 155 -3.97 -6.54 3.45
CA LEU A 155 -3.66 -5.23 2.85
C LEU A 155 -4.91 -4.43 2.53
N SER A 156 -5.18 -3.34 3.25
CA SER A 156 -6.41 -2.57 3.09
C SER A 156 -6.16 -1.11 2.68
N PRO A 157 -6.50 -0.73 1.44
CA PRO A 157 -6.70 0.67 1.05
C PRO A 157 -8.10 1.13 1.48
N SER A 158 -8.21 1.75 2.66
CA SER A 158 -9.50 2.05 3.29
C SER A 158 -9.51 3.37 4.03
N GLY A 159 -10.45 4.27 3.68
CA GLY A 159 -10.67 5.52 4.41
C GLY A 159 -11.17 6.63 3.51
N GLY A 160 -10.86 7.88 3.89
CA GLY A 160 -10.99 9.08 3.06
C GLY A 160 -9.97 9.15 1.92
N ILE A 161 -9.55 8.00 1.38
CA ILE A 161 -8.44 7.91 0.44
C ILE A 161 -8.87 8.19 -1.00
N ARG A 162 -7.91 8.62 -1.84
CA ARG A 162 -8.07 8.80 -3.28
C ARG A 162 -6.71 8.69 -3.97
N ASP A 163 -6.70 8.45 -5.27
CA ASP A 163 -5.48 8.40 -6.07
C ASP A 163 -4.49 7.34 -5.55
N VAL A 164 -5.00 6.12 -5.39
CA VAL A 164 -4.24 4.98 -4.86
C VAL A 164 -4.09 3.87 -5.90
N THR A 165 -2.90 3.28 -5.99
CA THR A 165 -2.67 2.05 -6.76
C THR A 165 -2.10 0.96 -5.85
N VAL A 166 -2.62 -0.26 -5.95
CA VAL A 166 -1.93 -1.49 -5.53
C VAL A 166 -1.74 -2.36 -6.76
N GLN A 167 -0.48 -2.68 -7.08
CA GLN A 167 -0.15 -3.48 -8.25
C GLN A 167 0.88 -4.57 -7.98
N TRP A 168 0.86 -5.64 -8.77
CA TRP A 168 1.85 -6.72 -8.74
C TRP A 168 2.10 -7.31 -7.35
N SER A 169 1.10 -7.26 -6.46
CA SER A 169 1.26 -7.61 -5.05
C SER A 169 0.57 -8.93 -4.70
N LEU A 170 1.08 -9.58 -3.66
CA LEU A 170 0.49 -10.78 -3.07
C LEU A 170 -0.25 -10.40 -1.78
N ILE A 171 -1.50 -10.81 -1.66
CA ILE A 171 -2.35 -10.60 -0.49
C ILE A 171 -2.93 -11.96 -0.10
N ALA A 172 -2.35 -12.65 0.88
CA ALA A 172 -2.66 -14.06 1.08
C ALA A 172 -2.45 -14.60 2.49
N GLU A 173 -3.11 -15.72 2.78
CA GLU A 173 -2.91 -16.50 4.01
C GLU A 173 -3.20 -15.70 5.30
N GLY A 174 -4.22 -14.83 5.33
CA GLY A 174 -4.71 -14.25 6.58
C GLY A 174 -5.02 -15.32 7.64
N LEU A 175 -4.62 -15.10 8.90
CA LEU A 175 -4.66 -16.12 9.96
C LEU A 175 -6.08 -16.35 10.49
N ASN A 176 -6.84 -17.19 9.78
CA ASN A 176 -8.27 -17.32 10.02
C ASN A 176 -8.65 -17.78 11.45
N TYR A 177 -7.99 -18.81 11.99
CA TYR A 177 -8.27 -19.30 13.35
C TYR A 177 -7.15 -18.91 14.32
N SER A 178 -6.95 -17.61 14.51
CA SER A 178 -5.98 -17.05 15.45
C SER A 178 -6.68 -16.28 16.59
N ILE A 179 -6.18 -15.11 16.96
CA ILE A 179 -6.52 -14.38 18.20
C ILE A 179 -7.55 -13.26 18.03
N HIS A 180 -8.19 -13.13 16.86
CA HIS A 180 -9.15 -12.08 16.61
C HIS A 180 -10.45 -12.24 17.43
N HIS A 181 -10.92 -11.16 18.06
CA HIS A 181 -12.02 -11.14 19.03
C HIS A 181 -13.37 -11.54 18.43
N LYS A 182 -13.58 -11.33 17.12
CA LYS A 182 -14.80 -11.74 16.41
C LYS A 182 -14.81 -13.24 16.05
N GLY A 183 -13.80 -13.99 16.47
CA GLY A 183 -13.59 -15.37 16.04
C GLY A 183 -12.89 -15.41 14.67
N PRO A 184 -13.25 -16.35 13.77
CA PRO A 184 -12.49 -16.55 12.55
C PRO A 184 -12.41 -15.30 11.65
N HIS A 185 -11.19 -14.84 11.31
CA HIS A 185 -10.95 -13.54 10.66
C HIS A 185 -9.71 -13.48 9.75
N GLY A 186 -9.58 -14.39 8.78
CA GLY A 186 -8.43 -14.36 7.85
C GLY A 186 -8.77 -13.62 6.56
N TYR A 187 -8.73 -12.29 6.54
CA TYR A 187 -9.26 -11.49 5.44
C TYR A 187 -8.18 -10.81 4.57
N GLY A 188 -8.46 -10.67 3.27
CA GLY A 188 -7.49 -10.11 2.32
C GLY A 188 -7.40 -8.58 2.35
N SER A 189 -8.45 -7.90 1.89
CA SER A 189 -8.47 -6.46 1.67
C SER A 189 -9.86 -5.87 1.82
N LEU A 190 -10.03 -4.95 2.76
CA LEU A 190 -11.19 -4.06 2.82
C LEU A 190 -10.87 -2.77 2.07
N VAL A 191 -11.64 -2.47 1.02
CA VAL A 191 -11.36 -1.32 0.16
C VAL A 191 -12.47 -0.29 0.29
N ARG A 192 -12.13 0.90 0.78
CA ARG A 192 -13.05 2.06 0.87
C ARG A 192 -12.31 3.32 0.47
N ALA A 193 -12.97 4.18 -0.31
CA ALA A 193 -12.34 5.39 -0.83
C ALA A 193 -13.38 6.48 -1.10
N ILE A 194 -12.87 7.70 -1.27
CA ILE A 194 -13.63 8.87 -1.73
C ILE A 194 -13.21 9.30 -3.15
N GLY A 195 -12.33 8.54 -3.80
CA GLY A 195 -11.82 8.80 -5.13
C GLY A 195 -11.28 7.55 -5.82
N GLY A 196 -10.33 7.74 -6.73
CA GLY A 196 -9.80 6.67 -7.58
C GLY A 196 -8.92 5.67 -6.82
N VAL A 197 -9.21 4.37 -6.97
CA VAL A 197 -8.33 3.28 -6.50
C VAL A 197 -8.16 2.25 -7.61
N SER A 198 -6.93 1.99 -8.00
CA SER A 198 -6.54 0.96 -8.96
C SER A 198 -5.98 -0.26 -8.25
N LEU A 199 -6.54 -1.42 -8.54
CA LEU A 199 -6.09 -2.73 -8.07
C LEU A 199 -5.84 -3.60 -9.30
N HIS A 200 -4.58 -3.88 -9.64
CA HIS A 200 -4.31 -4.72 -10.81
C HIS A 200 -3.06 -5.59 -10.74
N HIS A 201 -3.09 -6.73 -11.42
CA HIS A 201 -1.99 -7.69 -11.43
C HIS A 201 -1.63 -8.23 -10.04
N ASN A 202 -2.58 -8.18 -9.10
CA ASN A 202 -2.41 -8.72 -7.77
C ASN A 202 -2.93 -10.16 -7.68
N LEU A 203 -2.41 -10.90 -6.70
CA LEU A 203 -2.90 -12.21 -6.32
C LEU A 203 -3.50 -12.14 -4.92
N TRP A 204 -4.81 -12.37 -4.82
CA TRP A 204 -5.47 -12.74 -3.58
C TRP A 204 -5.55 -14.27 -3.49
N ALA A 205 -4.97 -14.87 -2.45
CA ALA A 205 -4.96 -16.33 -2.31
C ALA A 205 -5.17 -16.78 -0.86
N HIS A 206 -5.90 -17.87 -0.65
CA HIS A 206 -6.00 -18.54 0.66
C HIS A 206 -6.55 -17.67 1.80
N ASN A 207 -7.27 -16.59 1.47
CA ASN A 207 -7.99 -15.79 2.47
C ASN A 207 -9.44 -16.28 2.58
N THR A 208 -9.99 -16.17 3.77
CA THR A 208 -11.37 -16.59 4.06
C THR A 208 -12.41 -15.70 3.39
N ALA A 209 -12.16 -14.39 3.35
CA ALA A 209 -13.03 -13.39 2.72
C ALA A 209 -12.24 -12.13 2.30
N ARG A 210 -12.96 -11.14 1.75
CA ARG A 210 -12.45 -9.82 1.32
C ARG A 210 -11.32 -9.91 0.28
N ASN A 211 -11.60 -10.47 -0.91
CA ASN A 211 -10.58 -10.75 -1.94
C ASN A 211 -10.69 -9.95 -3.27
N PRO A 212 -10.73 -8.61 -3.33
CA PRO A 212 -10.99 -7.65 -2.27
C PRO A 212 -12.51 -7.53 -1.99
N ARG A 213 -12.86 -6.90 -0.87
CA ARG A 213 -14.21 -6.36 -0.64
C ARG A 213 -14.23 -4.88 -0.99
N LEU A 214 -14.89 -4.53 -2.10
CA LEU A 214 -15.10 -3.15 -2.50
C LEU A 214 -16.29 -2.57 -1.73
N GLY A 215 -16.05 -1.52 -0.96
CA GLY A 215 -17.05 -0.75 -0.22
C GLY A 215 -17.25 0.65 -0.80
N ASP A 216 -18.07 1.45 -0.14
CA ASP A 216 -18.31 2.84 -0.51
C ASP A 216 -17.78 3.80 0.58
N ASN A 217 -18.01 5.10 0.40
CA ASN A 217 -17.82 6.12 1.43
C ASN A 217 -19.04 6.18 2.38
N TYR A 218 -19.42 5.04 2.94
CA TYR A 218 -20.54 4.90 3.89
C TYR A 218 -21.85 5.56 3.40
N GLY A 219 -22.17 5.37 2.13
CA GLY A 219 -23.33 5.98 1.47
C GLY A 219 -23.24 7.48 1.18
N LYS A 220 -22.08 8.13 1.40
CA LYS A 220 -21.89 9.58 1.23
C LYS A 220 -21.00 9.92 0.02
N PRO A 221 -21.25 11.03 -0.69
CA PRO A 221 -20.32 11.53 -1.69
C PRO A 221 -19.05 12.16 -1.06
N PRO A 222 -17.92 12.23 -1.78
CA PRO A 222 -17.72 11.65 -3.11
C PRO A 222 -17.64 10.12 -3.03
N TYR A 223 -18.14 9.47 -4.08
CA TYR A 223 -18.15 8.01 -4.19
C TYR A 223 -16.83 7.51 -4.78
N PRO A 224 -16.36 6.32 -4.39
CA PRO A 224 -15.14 5.76 -4.94
C PRO A 224 -15.27 5.43 -6.42
N LEU A 225 -14.14 5.49 -7.12
CA LEU A 225 -13.98 4.95 -8.47
C LEU A 225 -12.95 3.83 -8.42
N PHE A 226 -13.41 2.59 -8.57
CA PHE A 226 -12.53 1.42 -8.56
C PHE A 226 -12.16 0.99 -9.97
N ASP A 227 -10.86 0.90 -10.25
CA ASP A 227 -10.28 0.22 -11.42
C ASP A 227 -9.71 -1.13 -10.95
N VAL A 228 -10.46 -2.22 -11.17
CA VAL A 228 -10.08 -3.57 -10.75
C VAL A 228 -9.92 -4.45 -11.98
N ARG A 229 -8.68 -4.75 -12.36
CA ARG A 229 -8.38 -5.48 -13.61
C ARG A 229 -7.17 -6.40 -13.48
N ASN A 230 -7.15 -7.47 -14.26
CA ASN A 230 -6.00 -8.39 -14.36
C ASN A 230 -5.52 -8.97 -13.01
N ASN A 231 -6.40 -9.12 -12.03
CA ASN A 231 -6.08 -9.77 -10.77
C ASN A 231 -6.43 -11.26 -10.81
N VAL A 232 -5.78 -12.03 -9.95
CA VAL A 232 -6.14 -13.42 -9.68
C VAL A 232 -6.68 -13.53 -8.26
N MET A 233 -7.83 -14.17 -8.14
CA MET A 233 -8.44 -14.51 -6.86
C MET A 233 -8.56 -16.02 -6.81
N TYR A 234 -7.79 -16.66 -5.93
CA TYR A 234 -7.60 -18.10 -5.91
C TYR A 234 -7.84 -18.69 -4.52
N ASP A 235 -8.47 -19.87 -4.48
CA ASP A 235 -8.72 -20.63 -3.24
C ASP A 235 -9.27 -19.77 -2.10
N TYR A 236 -10.26 -18.92 -2.43
CA TYR A 236 -10.95 -18.12 -1.44
C TYR A 236 -11.89 -19.00 -0.63
N GLY A 237 -12.07 -18.67 0.65
CA GLY A 237 -12.95 -19.39 1.56
C GLY A 237 -14.44 -19.18 1.25
N LYS A 238 -15.15 -18.50 2.16
CA LYS A 238 -16.62 -18.48 2.15
C LYS A 238 -17.22 -17.61 1.06
N ILE A 239 -16.56 -16.52 0.68
CA ILE A 239 -17.15 -15.48 -0.17
C ILE A 239 -16.18 -15.14 -1.30
N CYS A 240 -16.69 -15.25 -2.53
CA CYS A 240 -15.97 -14.84 -3.74
C CYS A 240 -15.74 -13.32 -3.76
N SER A 241 -14.64 -12.90 -4.38
CA SER A 241 -14.24 -11.50 -4.60
C SER A 241 -15.36 -10.62 -5.16
N GLY A 242 -15.42 -9.36 -4.71
CA GLY A 242 -16.37 -8.37 -5.26
C GLY A 242 -17.79 -8.43 -4.70
N TRP A 243 -18.09 -9.37 -3.79
CA TRP A 243 -19.37 -9.40 -3.07
C TRP A 243 -19.21 -8.72 -1.72
N THR A 244 -20.12 -7.79 -1.40
CA THR A 244 -20.20 -7.13 -0.10
C THR A 244 -20.68 -8.12 0.95
N GLY A 245 -19.76 -8.89 1.53
CA GLY A 245 -20.02 -9.77 2.66
C GLY A 245 -18.95 -9.62 3.73
N ASP A 246 -19.37 -9.68 5.00
CA ASP A 246 -18.53 -9.75 6.19
C ASP A 246 -18.28 -11.20 6.61
#